data_AF-A0AA88S6S3-F1
#
_entry.id   AF-A0AA88S6S3-F1
#
_cell.length_a   1.000
_cell.length_b   1.000
_cell.length_c   1.000
_cell.angle_alpha   90.00
_cell.angle_beta   90.00
_cell.angle_gamma   90.00
#
_symmetry.space_group_name_H-M   'P 1'
#
loop_
_entity.id
_entity.type
_entity.pdbx_description
1 polymer ?
#
loop_
_entity_poly.entity_id
_entity_poly.type
_entity_poly.pdbx_seq_one_letter_code
_entity_poly.pdbx_strand_id
1 'polypeptide(L)' 'MGTTLHARKEEGVSIHPTFSVSVIFGKRDEPVLVACARQLIEHISNCGSSRPLVLSLGLKDHSVVPP' A
#
# COMPACT_ATOMS: atom_id res chain seq x y z
N MET A 1 -13.32 0.60 12.53
CA MET A 1 -11.95 0.06 12.67
C MET A 1 -11.30 0.13 11.30
N GLY A 2 -10.19 0.84 11.17
CA GLY A 2 -9.41 0.87 9.92
C GLY A 2 -8.67 -0.44 9.69
N THR A 3 -8.15 -0.62 8.48
CA THR A 3 -7.28 -1.74 8.11
C THR A 3 -5.82 -1.34 8.28
N THR A 4 -5.06 -2.12 9.02
CA THR A 4 -3.61 -1.98 9.19
C THR A 4 -2.87 -2.79 8.14
N LEU A 5 -2.03 -2.12 7.35
CA LEU A 5 -1.23 -2.71 6.30
C LEU A 5 0.26 -2.48 6.55
N HIS A 6 1.06 -3.51 6.28
CA HIS A 6 2.51 -3.38 6.16
C HIS A 6 2.86 -3.23 4.69
N ALA A 7 3.55 -2.16 4.33
CA ALA A 7 4.03 -1.92 2.98
C ALA A 7 5.56 -1.87 2.99
N ARG A 8 6.22 -2.53 2.05
CA ARG A 8 7.69 -2.49 1.91
C ARG A 8 8.11 -2.46 0.45
N LYS A 9 9.26 -1.85 0.21
CA LYS A 9 9.99 -2.02 -1.05
C LYS A 9 10.66 -3.40 -1.01
N GLU A 10 10.45 -4.20 -2.04
CA GLU A 10 11.15 -5.48 -2.19
C GLU A 10 12.59 -5.21 -2.64
N GLU A 11 13.54 -5.86 -1.97
CA GLU A 11 14.96 -5.81 -2.33
C GLU A 11 15.21 -6.87 -3.42
N GLY A 12 15.27 -6.44 -4.67
CA GLY A 12 15.55 -7.28 -5.82
C GLY A 12 16.40 -6.57 -6.87
N VAL A 13 17.08 -7.34 -7.73
CA VAL A 13 17.91 -6.85 -8.84
C VAL A 13 17.04 -6.43 -10.03
N SER A 14 15.94 -5.72 -9.76
CA SER A 14 15.09 -5.16 -10.80
C SER A 14 15.40 -3.68 -10.96
N ILE A 15 15.50 -3.25 -12.22
CA ILE A 15 15.63 -1.85 -12.61
C ILE A 15 14.39 -1.05 -12.14
N HIS A 16 13.25 -1.75 -11.99
CA HIS A 16 12.00 -1.17 -11.52
C HIS A 16 11.71 -1.57 -10.06
N PRO A 17 11.53 -0.59 -9.15
CA PRO A 17 11.23 -0.87 -7.76
C PRO A 17 9.89 -1.59 -7.64
N THR A 18 9.88 -2.71 -6.93
CA THR A 18 8.66 -3.48 -6.65
C THR A 18 8.25 -3.23 -5.21
N PHE A 19 6.94 -3.10 -4.96
CA PHE A 19 6.40 -2.83 -3.63
C PHE A 19 5.40 -3.92 -3.25
N SER A 20 5.56 -4.44 -2.04
CA SER A 20 4.69 -5.44 -1.45
C SER A 20 3.86 -4.82 -0.34
N VAL A 21 2.58 -5.20 -0.26
CA VAL A 21 1.64 -4.75 0.76
C VAL A 21 0.95 -5.97 1.35
N SER A 22 0.92 -6.06 2.68
CA SER A 22 0.30 -7.16 3.42
C SER A 22 -0.63 -6.61 4.51
N VAL A 23 -1.86 -7.13 4.58
CA VAL A 23 -2.81 -6.71 5.61
C VAL A 23 -2.51 -7.44 6.93
N ILE A 24 -2.09 -6.69 7.93
CA ILE A 24 -1.82 -7.19 9.29
C ILE A 24 -3.15 -7.39 10.03
N PHE A 25 -4.01 -6.38 10.01
CA PHE A 25 -5.26 -6.37 10.79
C PHE A 25 -6.36 -5.61 10.04
N GLY A 26 -7.63 -6.00 10.21
CA GLY A 26 -8.77 -5.37 9.52
C GLY A 26 -9.24 -6.14 8.28
N LYS A 27 -9.99 -5.46 7.40
CA LYS A 27 -10.70 -6.09 6.27
C LYS A 27 -9.71 -6.42 5.14
N ARG A 28 -9.64 -7.69 4.73
CA ARG A 28 -8.68 -8.22 3.74
C ARG A 28 -9.21 -8.23 2.30
N ASP A 29 -10.51 -8.27 2.10
CA ASP A 29 -11.16 -8.34 0.77
C ASP A 29 -11.41 -6.97 0.13
N GLU A 30 -10.57 -5.97 0.44
CA GLU A 30 -10.69 -4.63 -0.12
C GLU A 30 -9.48 -4.34 -1.02
N PRO A 31 -9.51 -4.74 -2.31
CA PRO A 31 -8.38 -4.56 -3.21
C PRO A 31 -8.01 -3.08 -3.38
N VAL A 32 -8.98 -2.18 -3.26
CA VAL A 32 -8.77 -0.73 -3.29
C VAL A 32 -7.88 -0.26 -2.13
N LEU A 33 -8.07 -0.80 -0.93
CA LEU A 33 -7.23 -0.49 0.24
C LEU A 33 -5.76 -0.86 0.01
N VAL A 34 -5.53 -2.04 -0.58
CA VAL A 34 -4.18 -2.52 -0.93
C VAL A 34 -3.58 -1.64 -2.02
N ALA A 35 -4.36 -1.27 -3.04
CA ALA A 35 -3.91 -0.39 -4.11
C ALA A 35 -3.52 1.00 -3.59
N CYS A 36 -4.32 1.60 -2.70
CA CYS A 36 -4.00 2.89 -2.06
C CYS A 36 -2.71 2.80 -1.23
N ALA A 37 -2.57 1.75 -0.40
CA ALA A 37 -1.35 1.52 0.38
C ALA A 37 -0.10 1.38 -0.52
N ARG A 38 -0.25 0.71 -1.67
CA ARG A 38 0.82 0.55 -2.67
C ARG A 38 1.22 1.89 -3.31
N GLN A 39 0.24 2.70 -3.70
CA GLN A 39 0.50 4.05 -4.24
C GLN A 39 1.19 4.96 -3.21
N LEU A 40 0.83 4.85 -1.94
CA LEU A 40 1.47 5.63 -0.87
C LEU A 40 2.95 5.29 -0.69
N ILE A 41 3.30 4.00 -0.62
CA ILE A 41 4.71 3.60 -0.50
C ILE A 41 5.52 3.92 -1.76
N GLU A 42 4.93 3.79 -2.95
CA GLU A 42 5.55 4.22 -4.20
C GLU A 42 5.89 5.71 -4.17
N HIS A 43 4.93 6.55 -3.76
CA HIS A 43 5.13 7.99 -3.68
C HIS A 43 6.22 8.34 -2.65
N ILE A 44 6.14 7.80 -1.43
CA ILE A 44 7.13 8.04 -0.37
C ILE A 44 8.53 7.55 -0.79
N SER A 45 8.62 6.42 -1.50
CA SER A 45 9.87 5.94 -2.05
C SER A 45 10.42 6.86 -3.14
N ASN A 46 9.57 7.42 -3.99
CA ASN A 46 9.97 8.39 -5.00
C ASN A 46 10.41 9.74 -4.38
N CYS A 47 9.89 10.07 -3.19
CA CYS A 47 10.38 11.19 -2.38
C CYS A 47 11.72 10.91 -1.67
N GLY A 48 12.32 9.72 -1.86
CA GLY A 48 13.65 9.36 -1.35
C GLY A 48 13.67 8.47 -0.11
N SER A 49 12.53 7.97 0.37
CA SER A 49 12.47 7.08 1.55
C SER A 49 12.16 5.63 1.16
N SER A 50 13.13 4.72 1.28
CA SER A 50 12.96 3.29 1.04
C SER A 50 12.49 2.48 2.25
N ARG A 51 12.13 3.15 3.35
CA ARG A 51 11.77 2.48 4.61
C ARG A 51 10.43 1.73 4.51
N PRO A 52 10.31 0.55 5.14
CA PRO A 52 9.01 -0.10 5.33
C PRO A 52 8.04 0.80 6.09
N LEU A 53 6.75 0.70 5.78
CA LEU A 53 5.67 1.49 6.34
C LEU A 53 4.63 0.59 7.01
N VAL A 54 4.11 1.03 8.15
CA VAL A 54 2.88 0.51 8.74
C VAL A 54 1.81 1.58 8.57
N LEU A 55 0.77 1.26 7.81
CA LEU A 55 -0.31 2.18 7.45
C LEU A 55 -1.60 1.72 8.14
N SER A 56 -2.37 2.67 8.68
CA SER A 56 -3.74 2.42 9.13
C SER A 56 -4.69 3.21 8.25
N LEU A 57 -5.43 2.53 7.39
CA LEU A 57 -6.31 3.15 6.38
C LEU A 57 -7.77 2.79 6.64
N GLY A 58 -8.66 3.77 6.57
CA GLY A 58 -10.11 3.55 6.56
C GLY A 58 -10.71 4.29 5.37
N LEU A 59 -11.27 3.55 4.42
CA LEU A 59 -12.01 4.13 3.30
C LEU A 59 -13.49 4.20 3.69
N LYS A 60 -14.12 5.36 3.47
CA LYS A 60 -15.52 5.60 3.78
C LYS A 60 -16.45 5.21 2.62
N ASP A 61 -16.03 5.47 1.40
CA ASP A 61 -16.77 5.23 0.17
C ASP A 61 -15.91 4.40 -0.79
N HIS A 62 -16.41 3.23 -1.20
CA HIS A 62 -15.73 2.30 -2.11
C HIS A 62 -16.18 2.52 -3.56
N SER A 63 -16.31 3.79 -3.99
CA SER A 63 -16.67 4.09 -5.37
C SER A 63 -15.48 3.78 -6.28
N VAL A 64 -15.48 2.58 -6.87
CA VAL A 64 -14.72 2.31 -8.08
C VAL A 64 -15.24 3.30 -9.12
N VAL A 65 -14.42 4.28 -9.50
CA VAL A 65 -14.58 4.97 -10.77
C VAL A 65 -13.81 4.13 -11.78
N PRO A 66 -14.50 3.34 -12.63
CA PRO A 66 -13.82 2.68 -13.74
C PRO A 66 -13.41 3.73 -14.79
N PRO A 67 -12.34 3.46 -15.55
CA PRO A 67 -11.89 4.32 -16.65
C PRO A 67 -12.91 4.40 -17.79
#